data_AF-S4P0P7-F1
#
_entry.id   AF-S4P0P7-F1
#
_cell.length_a   1.000
_cell.length_b   1.000
_cell.length_c   1.000
_cell.angle_alpha   90.00
_cell.angle_beta   90.00
_cell.angle_gamma   90.00
#
_symmetry.space_group_name_H-M   'P 1'
#
loop_
_entity.id
_entity.type
_entity.pdbx_description
1 polymer ?
#
loop_
_entity_poly.entity_id
_entity_poly.type
_entity_poly.pdbx_seq_one_letter_code
_entity_poly.pdbx_strand_id
1 'polypeptide(L)'
;MAQGHLWEIDSAGIADWNVGYPPTNRAKNTMKRHDVPYNNVGRHITQEDFNNFDFIFGMDESNMKDLREMAPDGCKAKIFLLGEFDPEGEIIIRDP
;
A
#
# COMPACT_ATOMS: atom_id res chain seq x y z
N MET A 1 -9.99 29.41 2.14
CA MET A 1 -10.64 28.30 1.42
C MET A 1 -9.75 27.09 1.63
N ALA A 2 -10.09 26.20 2.57
CA ALA A 2 -9.28 25.01 2.81
C ALA A 2 -9.43 24.07 1.61
N GLN A 3 -8.32 23.76 0.95
CA GLN A 3 -8.25 22.75 -0.10
C GLN A 3 -8.62 21.41 0.56
N GLY A 4 -9.85 20.94 0.39
CA GLY A 4 -10.23 19.61 0.87
C GLY A 4 -9.36 18.57 0.18
N HIS A 5 -8.64 17.75 0.93
CA HIS A 5 -7.94 16.61 0.36
C HIS A 5 -9.00 15.68 -0.24
N LEU A 6 -8.99 15.57 -1.58
CA LEU A 6 -9.92 14.71 -2.34
C LEU A 6 -9.62 13.21 -2.16
N TRP A 7 -8.47 12.88 -1.58
CA TRP A 7 -7.95 11.53 -1.46
C TRP A 7 -7.47 11.26 -0.05
N GLU A 8 -7.82 10.08 0.46
CA GLU A 8 -7.26 9.49 1.67
C GLU A 8 -6.27 8.41 1.24
N ILE A 9 -5.08 8.41 1.85
CA ILE A 9 -3.99 7.50 1.50
C ILE A 9 -3.47 6.87 2.79
N ASP A 10 -3.36 5.55 2.80
CA ASP A 10 -2.77 4.76 3.87
C ASP A 10 -1.99 3.56 3.30
N SER A 11 -1.28 2.84 4.16
CA SER A 11 -0.50 1.65 3.80
C SER A 11 -0.63 0.56 4.86
N ALA A 12 -0.68 -0.70 4.43
CA ALA A 12 -0.71 -1.86 5.29
C ALA A 12 0.14 -3.00 4.70
N GLY A 13 0.59 -3.92 5.55
CA GLY A 13 1.29 -5.13 5.15
C GLY A 13 0.41 -6.37 5.28
N ILE A 14 0.71 -7.39 4.48
CA ILE A 14 0.13 -8.75 4.60
C ILE A 14 0.75 -9.51 5.77
N ALA A 15 2.02 -9.25 6.11
CA ALA A 15 2.72 -9.91 7.21
C ALA A 15 2.77 -9.04 8.46
N ASP A 16 2.71 -9.68 9.64
CA ASP A 16 2.64 -9.00 10.93
C ASP A 16 3.98 -8.51 11.47
N TRP A 17 5.10 -8.92 10.87
CA TRP A 17 6.44 -8.71 11.42
C TRP A 17 6.83 -7.23 11.63
N ASN A 18 6.17 -6.29 10.94
CA ASN A 18 6.50 -4.87 10.94
C ASN A 18 5.39 -4.03 11.58
N VAL A 19 4.37 -4.67 12.18
CA VAL A 19 3.28 -3.95 12.85
C VAL A 19 3.84 -3.14 14.02
N GLY A 20 3.49 -1.85 14.07
CA GLY A 20 3.95 -0.88 15.06
C GLY A 20 5.37 -0.36 14.82
N TYR A 21 6.11 -0.91 13.85
CA TYR A 21 7.45 -0.43 13.52
C TYR A 21 7.41 0.63 12.42
N PRO A 22 8.28 1.65 12.50
CA PRO A 22 8.42 2.61 11.42
C PRO A 22 9.13 1.96 10.21
N PRO A 23 9.11 2.61 9.03
CA PRO A 23 9.82 2.10 7.86
C PRO A 23 11.31 1.85 8.15
N THR A 24 11.90 0.92 7.41
CA THR A 24 13.32 0.61 7.51
C THR A 24 14.18 1.87 7.30
N ASN A 25 15.39 1.89 7.87
CA ASN A 25 16.29 3.03 7.71
C ASN A 25 16.63 3.31 6.23
N ARG A 26 16.68 2.26 5.38
CA ARG A 26 16.86 2.41 3.93
C ARG A 26 15.72 3.21 3.32
N ALA A 27 14.47 2.81 3.58
CA ALA A 27 13.28 3.52 3.09
C ALA A 27 13.23 4.97 3.60
N LYS A 28 13.48 5.19 4.90
CA LYS A 28 13.53 6.54 5.48
C LYS A 28 14.57 7.44 4.82
N ASN A 29 15.76 6.91 4.55
CA ASN A 29 16.82 7.67 3.89
C ASN A 29 16.45 8.03 2.45
N THR A 30 15.80 7.12 1.71
CA THR A 30 15.29 7.41 0.37
C THR A 30 14.20 8.48 0.42
N MET A 31 13.18 8.33 1.27
CA MET A 31 12.12 9.33 1.44
C MET A 31 12.69 10.71 1.79
N LYS A 32 13.65 10.77 2.72
CA LYS A 32 14.34 12.02 3.08
C LYS A 32 15.11 12.63 1.91
N ARG A 33 15.75 11.81 1.07
CA ARG A 33 16.49 12.29 -0.11
C ARG A 33 15.57 12.94 -1.15
N HIS A 34 14.32 12.48 -1.22
CA HIS A 34 13.33 12.93 -2.18
C HIS A 34 12.25 13.85 -1.57
N ASP A 35 12.49 14.37 -0.36
CA ASP A 35 11.57 15.27 0.36
C ASP A 35 10.13 14.71 0.51
N VAL A 36 10.01 13.38 0.65
CA VAL A 36 8.72 12.70 0.86
C VAL A 36 8.45 12.60 2.37
N PRO A 37 7.44 13.32 2.91
CA PRO A 37 7.07 13.20 4.31
C PRO A 37 6.39 11.86 4.56
N TYR A 38 6.79 11.16 5.63
CA TYR A 38 6.16 9.91 6.04
C TYR A 38 6.28 9.73 7.55
N ASN A 39 5.14 9.58 8.23
CA ASN A 39 5.04 9.44 9.68
C ASN A 39 4.26 8.20 10.13
N ASN A 40 3.81 7.35 9.20
CA ASN A 40 3.06 6.15 9.52
C ASN A 40 3.98 5.03 10.07
N VAL A 41 3.36 4.08 10.76
CA VAL A 41 3.98 2.82 11.18
C VAL A 41 3.33 1.66 10.44
N GLY A 42 4.01 0.52 10.38
CA GLY A 42 3.41 -0.69 9.80
C GLY A 42 2.15 -1.08 10.57
N ARG A 43 1.14 -1.53 9.83
CA ARG A 43 -0.07 -2.17 10.36
C ARG A 43 -0.43 -3.35 9.46
N HIS A 44 -1.23 -4.26 9.99
CA HIS A 44 -1.77 -5.36 9.20
C HIS A 44 -2.95 -4.88 8.36
N ILE A 45 -3.11 -5.46 7.17
CA ILE A 45 -4.32 -5.28 6.36
C ILE A 45 -5.48 -6.06 6.98
N THR A 46 -6.66 -5.46 6.99
CA THR A 46 -7.87 -6.01 7.61
C THR A 46 -8.98 -6.17 6.58
N GLN A 47 -10.00 -6.97 6.89
CA GLN A 47 -11.19 -7.07 6.04
C GLN A 47 -11.93 -5.73 5.90
N GLU A 48 -11.83 -4.85 6.89
CA GLU A 48 -12.42 -3.50 6.83
C GLU A 48 -11.75 -2.64 5.75
N ASP A 49 -10.45 -2.81 5.50
CA ASP A 49 -9.74 -2.06 4.46
C ASP A 49 -10.36 -2.29 3.07
N PHE A 50 -10.76 -3.52 2.76
CA PHE A 50 -11.42 -3.87 1.49
C PHE A 50 -12.81 -3.23 1.33
N ASN A 51 -13.43 -2.79 2.43
CA ASN A 51 -14.74 -2.14 2.41
C ASN A 51 -14.63 -0.61 2.50
N ASN A 52 -13.58 -0.10 3.14
CA ASN A 52 -13.37 1.33 3.36
C ASN A 52 -12.69 1.99 2.15
N PHE A 53 -11.67 1.34 1.57
CA PHE A 53 -10.91 1.88 0.45
C PHE A 53 -11.55 1.57 -0.91
N ASP A 54 -11.45 2.53 -1.84
CA ASP A 54 -11.86 2.35 -3.24
C ASP A 54 -10.83 1.52 -4.04
N PHE A 55 -9.55 1.64 -3.68
CA PHE A 55 -8.42 1.01 -4.36
C PHE A 55 -7.45 0.43 -3.35
N ILE A 56 -7.00 -0.80 -3.60
CA ILE A 56 -5.90 -1.44 -2.87
C ILE A 56 -4.85 -1.87 -3.89
N PHE A 57 -3.60 -1.51 -3.64
CA PHE A 57 -2.49 -1.80 -4.55
C PHE A 57 -1.52 -2.82 -3.93
N GLY A 58 -1.28 -3.92 -4.63
CA GLY A 58 -0.19 -4.85 -4.35
C GLY A 58 1.10 -4.42 -5.06
N MET A 59 2.26 -4.80 -4.50
CA MET A 59 3.57 -4.46 -5.08
C MET A 59 4.08 -5.54 -6.05
N ASP A 60 3.69 -6.79 -5.81
CA ASP A 60 4.07 -7.96 -6.60
C ASP A 60 2.96 -9.02 -6.64
N GLU A 61 3.22 -10.12 -7.37
CA GLU A 61 2.26 -11.23 -7.53
C GLU A 61 1.97 -11.98 -6.23
N SER A 62 2.91 -12.01 -5.27
CA SER A 62 2.66 -12.62 -3.97
C SER A 62 1.63 -11.80 -3.20
N ASN A 63 1.78 -10.48 -3.21
CA ASN A 63 0.78 -9.60 -2.61
C ASN A 63 -0.58 -9.78 -3.27
N MET A 64 -0.63 -9.85 -4.59
CA MET A 64 -1.90 -10.02 -5.31
C MET A 64 -2.59 -11.35 -4.98
N LYS A 65 -1.82 -12.43 -4.84
CA LYS A 65 -2.36 -13.72 -4.42
C LYS A 65 -2.99 -13.58 -3.03
N ASP A 66 -2.27 -13.04 -2.06
CA ASP A 66 -2.74 -12.94 -0.68
C ASP A 66 -3.92 -11.97 -0.55
N LEU A 67 -3.86 -10.80 -1.21
CA LEU A 67 -4.96 -9.84 -1.24
C LEU A 67 -6.25 -10.43 -1.82
N ARG A 68 -6.15 -11.25 -2.87
CA ARG A 68 -7.31 -11.94 -3.47
C ARG A 68 -7.87 -13.02 -2.54
N GLU A 69 -7.02 -13.71 -1.78
CA GLU A 69 -7.45 -14.69 -0.78
C GLU A 69 -8.11 -14.03 0.44
N MET A 70 -7.68 -12.82 0.82
CA MET A 70 -8.19 -12.07 1.97
C MET A 70 -9.45 -11.24 1.66
N ALA A 71 -9.66 -10.87 0.40
CA ALA A 71 -10.76 -10.01 -0.02
C ALA A 71 -12.12 -10.67 0.24
N PRO A 72 -13.04 -10.02 0.99
CA PRO A 72 -14.40 -10.50 1.13
C PRO A 72 -15.16 -10.46 -0.22
N ASP A 73 -16.08 -11.42 -0.41
CA ASP A 73 -16.97 -11.43 -1.58
C ASP A 73 -17.76 -10.12 -1.66
N GLY A 74 -17.73 -9.48 -2.84
CA GLY A 74 -18.47 -8.24 -3.09
C GLY A 74 -17.93 -7.00 -2.36
N CYS A 75 -16.69 -7.06 -1.85
CA CYS A 75 -16.05 -5.88 -1.25
C CYS A 75 -15.94 -4.70 -2.24
N LYS A 76 -15.82 -3.49 -1.68
CA LYS A 76 -15.78 -2.24 -2.43
C LYS A 76 -14.49 -2.08 -3.23
N ALA A 77 -13.36 -2.48 -2.63
CA ALA A 77 -12.04 -2.18 -3.15
C ALA A 77 -11.77 -2.88 -4.50
N LYS A 78 -11.21 -2.11 -5.43
CA LYS A 78 -10.58 -2.68 -6.63
C LYS A 78 -9.10 -2.95 -6.32
N ILE A 79 -8.66 -4.17 -6.62
CA ILE A 79 -7.30 -4.63 -6.32
C ILE A 79 -6.47 -4.63 -7.60
N PHE A 80 -5.35 -3.91 -7.60
CA PHE A 80 -4.43 -3.79 -8.74
C PHE A 80 -2.97 -4.00 -8.33
N LEU A 81 -2.10 -4.34 -9.27
CA LEU A 81 -0.67 -4.11 -9.10
C LEU A 81 -0.38 -2.62 -9.26
N LEU A 82 0.44 -2.05 -8.38
CA LEU A 82 0.83 -0.64 -8.51
C LEU A 82 1.59 -0.39 -9.83
N GLY A 83 2.45 -1.32 -10.22
CA GLY A 83 3.25 -1.22 -11.44
C GLY A 83 2.45 -1.29 -12.75
N GLU A 84 1.17 -1.69 -12.73
CA GLU A 84 0.30 -1.58 -13.93
C GLU A 84 0.15 -0.14 -14.41
N PHE A 85 0.44 0.84 -13.55
CA PHE A 85 0.34 2.27 -13.82
C PHE A 85 1.70 2.94 -14.05
N ASP A 86 2.78 2.17 -14.10
CA ASP A 86 4.10 2.71 -14.42
C ASP A 86 4.19 3.07 -15.92
N PRO A 87 4.48 4.34 -16.28
CA PRO A 87 4.65 4.75 -17.68
C PRO A 87 5.82 4.05 -18.39
N GLU A 88 6.79 3.49 -17.66
CA GLU A 88 7.91 2.74 -18.23
C GLU A 88 7.61 1.23 -18.40
N GLY A 89 6.48 0.76 -17.87
CA GLY A 89 6.00 -0.61 -18.02
C GLY A 89 6.60 -1.62 -17.05
N GLU A 90 7.24 -1.18 -15.95
CA GLU A 90 7.69 -2.08 -14.88
C GLU A 90 6.52 -2.47 -13.98
N ILE A 91 6.03 -3.70 -14.16
CA ILE A 91 4.85 -4.21 -13.45
C ILE A 91 5.16 -4.62 -12.00
N ILE A 92 6.35 -5.17 -11.74
CA ILE A 92 6.70 -5.79 -10.45
C ILE A 92 7.67 -4.91 -9.67
N ILE A 93 7.21 -4.43 -8.52
CA ILE A 93 8.06 -3.69 -7.57
C ILE A 93 8.71 -4.71 -6.64
N ARG A 94 10.00 -4.97 -6.85
CA ARG A 94 10.76 -5.98 -6.10
C ARG A 94 11.05 -5.52 -4.67
N ASP A 95 10.98 -6.46 -3.72
CA ASP A 95 11.48 -6.26 -2.36
C ASP A 95 13.01 -5.99 -2.40
N PRO A 96 13.49 -4.83 -1.91
CA PRO A 96 14.86 -4.36 -2.10
C PRO A 96 15.91 -4.92 -1.13
#